data_AF-A0A1X1Q5B6-F1
#
_entry.id   AF-A0A1X1Q5B6-F1
#
_cell.length_a   1.000
_cell.length_b   1.000
_cell.length_c   1.000
_cell.angle_alpha   90.00
_cell.angle_beta   90.00
_cell.angle_gamma   90.00
#
_symmetry.space_group_name_H-M   'P 1'
#
loop_
_entity.id
_entity.type
_entity.pdbx_description
1 polymer ?
#
loop_
_entity_poly.entity_id
_entity_poly.type
_entity_poly.pdbx_seq_one_letter_code
_entity_poly.pdbx_strand_id
1 'polypeptide(L)' 'MTLALEIEKEKKLSLEKGEMEGRVKSIKSLMENMKLSAEAAMEAIGIPKEDFSKYITML' A
#
# COMPACT_ATOMS: atom_id res chain seq x y z
N MET A 1 13.82 8.74 -27.24
CA MET A 1 13.00 8.55 -26.03
C MET A 1 12.05 9.73 -25.97
N THR A 2 10.75 9.50 -26.04
CA THR A 2 9.73 10.54 -26.31
C THR A 2 9.12 11.04 -25.00
N LEU A 3 8.96 12.35 -24.83
CA LEU A 3 8.43 13.01 -23.62
C LEU A 3 7.13 12.39 -23.07
N ALA A 4 6.27 11.86 -23.95
CA ALA A 4 5.03 11.19 -23.57
C ALA A 4 5.24 9.92 -22.72
N LEU A 5 6.31 9.14 -22.97
CA LEU A 5 6.62 7.94 -22.19
C LEU A 5 7.09 8.27 -20.77
N GLU A 6 7.78 9.40 -20.58
CA GLU A 6 8.26 9.83 -19.27
C GLU A 6 7.09 10.27 -18.38
N ILE A 7 6.16 11.06 -18.94
CA ILE A 7 4.95 11.53 -18.23
C ILE A 7 4.06 10.35 -17.83
N GLU A 8 3.92 9.34 -18.70
CA GLU A 8 3.11 8.16 -18.41
C GLU A 8 3.71 7.32 -17.27
N LYS A 9 5.04 7.16 -17.25
CA LYS A 9 5.74 6.48 -16.15
C LYS A 9 5.60 7.23 -14.82
N GLU A 10 5.81 8.54 -14.80
CA GLU A 10 5.66 9.34 -13.58
C GLU A 10 4.24 9.29 -13.02
N LYS A 11 3.24 9.33 -13.91
CA LYS A 11 1.83 9.21 -13.50
C LYS A 11 1.54 7.84 -12.90
N LYS A 12 2.02 6.76 -13.51
CA LYS A 12 1.86 5.39 -12.99
C LYS A 12 2.50 5.24 -11.61
N LEU A 13 3.73 5.73 -11.45
CA LEU A 13 4.47 5.66 -10.18
C LEU A 13 3.74 6.43 -9.07
N SER A 14 3.16 7.58 -9.40
CA SER A 14 2.39 8.40 -8.47
C SER A 14 1.10 7.73 -8.01
N LEU A 15 0.41 7.04 -8.93
CA LEU A 15 -0.80 6.26 -8.60
C LEU A 15 -0.46 5.07 -7.71
N GLU A 16 0.59 4.31 -8.04
CA GLU A 16 1.06 3.18 -7.23
C GLU A 16 1.44 3.63 -5.81
N LYS A 17 2.12 4.77 -5.69
CA LYS A 17 2.46 5.36 -4.37
C LYS A 17 1.21 5.76 -3.58
N GLY A 18 0.24 6.40 -4.21
CA GLY A 18 -1.00 6.81 -3.56
C GLY A 18 -1.83 5.63 -3.06
N GLU A 19 -1.93 4.57 -3.86
CA GLU A 19 -2.60 3.33 -3.46
C GLU A 19 -1.89 2.65 -2.27
N MET A 20 -0.56 2.61 -2.29
CA MET A 20 0.24 2.04 -1.22
C MET A 20 0.08 2.83 0.09
N GLU A 21 0.18 4.16 0.04
CA GLU A 21 -0.03 5.03 1.21
C GLU A 21 -1.46 4.92 1.76
N GLY A 22 -2.45 4.82 0.88
CA GLY A 22 -3.85 4.61 1.27
C GLY A 22 -4.04 3.30 2.04
N ARG A 23 -3.48 2.19 1.52
CA ARG A 23 -3.51 0.89 2.19
C ARG A 23 -2.80 0.91 3.54
N VAL A 24 -1.62 1.53 3.64
CA VAL A 24 -0.89 1.68 4.91
C VAL A 24 -1.72 2.43 5.95
N LYS A 25 -2.40 3.52 5.57
CA LYS A 25 -3.31 4.24 6.46
C LYS A 25 -4.44 3.34 6.97
N SER A 26 -5.07 2.57 6.08
CA SER A 26 -6.11 1.62 6.48
C SER A 26 -5.59 0.56 7.45
N ILE A 27 -4.41 -0.01 7.21
CA ILE A 27 -3.78 -0.99 8.11
C ILE A 27 -3.54 -0.36 9.48
N LYS A 28 -2.95 0.83 9.56
CA LYS A 28 -2.71 1.54 10.83
C LYS A 28 -4.00 1.81 11.59
N SER A 29 -5.05 2.27 10.91
CA SER A 29 -6.36 2.47 11.52
C SER A 29 -6.96 1.18 12.08
N LEU A 30 -6.79 0.03 11.40
CA LEU A 30 -7.26 -1.26 11.89
C LEU A 30 -6.46 -1.73 13.11
N MET A 31 -5.14 -1.54 13.11
CA MET A 31 -4.30 -1.85 14.27
C MET A 31 -4.69 -1.01 15.49
N GLU A 32 -4.92 0.28 15.31
CA GLU A 32 -5.24 1.21 16.41
C GLU A 32 -6.65 0.97 16.97
N ASN A 33 -7.65 0.88 16.09
CA ASN A 33 -9.07 0.84 16.46
C ASN A 33 -9.55 -0.56 16.81
N MET A 34 -9.03 -1.59 16.13
CA MET A 34 -9.47 -2.98 16.33
C MET A 34 -8.43 -3.84 17.06
N LYS A 35 -7.28 -3.25 17.46
CA LYS A 35 -6.17 -3.94 18.15
C LYS A 35 -5.66 -5.16 17.38
N LEU A 36 -5.76 -5.12 16.05
CA LEU A 36 -5.25 -6.17 15.16
C LEU A 36 -3.73 -6.07 15.04
N SER A 37 -3.07 -7.21 14.77
CA SER A 37 -1.69 -7.18 14.29
C SER A 37 -1.65 -6.62 12.86
N ALA A 38 -0.45 -6.24 12.39
CA ALA A 38 -0.25 -5.79 11.01
C ALA A 38 -0.74 -6.85 10.01
N GLU A 39 -0.41 -8.12 10.23
CA GLU A 39 -0.82 -9.26 9.40
C GLU A 39 -2.34 -9.43 9.38
N ALA A 40 -2.98 -9.40 10.56
CA ALA A 40 -4.42 -9.53 10.65
C ALA A 40 -5.17 -8.35 9.99
N ALA A 41 -4.63 -7.13 10.13
CA ALA A 41 -5.17 -5.95 9.45
C ALA A 41 -4.99 -6.03 7.93
N MET A 42 -3.86 -6.53 7.44
CA MET A 42 -3.61 -6.78 6.01
C MET A 42 -4.54 -7.86 5.45
N GLU A 43 -4.73 -8.96 6.16
CA GLU A 43 -5.71 -10.01 5.83
C GLU A 43 -7.14 -9.42 5.76
N ALA A 44 -7.51 -8.57 6.72
CA ALA A 44 -8.85 -7.97 6.80
C ALA A 44 -9.18 -7.06 5.60
N ILE A 45 -8.18 -6.44 4.96
CA ILE A 45 -8.36 -5.62 3.75
C ILE A 45 -7.99 -6.35 2.45
N GLY A 46 -7.79 -7.67 2.52
CA GLY A 46 -7.56 -8.52 1.36
C GLY A 46 -6.19 -8.37 0.72
N ILE A 47 -5.16 -7.97 1.47
CA ILE A 47 -3.78 -8.02 0.98
C ILE A 47 -3.32 -9.49 0.94
N PRO A 48 -2.76 -9.98 -0.18
CA PRO A 48 -2.18 -11.32 -0.24
C PRO A 48 -0.96 -11.44 0.68
N LYS A 49 -0.74 -12.61 1.28
CA LYS A 49 0.42 -12.87 2.16
C LYS A 49 1.76 -12.62 1.48
N GLU A 50 1.84 -12.89 0.19
CA GLU A 50 3.00 -12.64 -0.67
C GLU A 50 3.41 -11.16 -0.68
N ASP A 51 2.44 -10.26 -0.49
CA ASP A 51 2.64 -8.82 -0.49
C ASP A 51 2.84 -8.22 0.91
N PHE A 52 2.74 -9.00 1.99
CA PHE A 52 2.85 -8.48 3.35
C PHE A 52 4.18 -7.77 3.59
N SER A 53 5.26 -8.34 3.07
CA SER A 53 6.61 -7.78 3.16
C SER A 53 6.70 -6.35 2.60
N LYS A 54 5.87 -6.02 1.59
CA LYS A 54 5.82 -4.69 0.97
C LYS A 54 5.25 -3.63 1.90
N TYR A 55 4.30 -4.01 2.76
CA TYR A 55 3.63 -3.07 3.66
C TYR A 55 4.28 -3.04 5.05
N ILE A 56 4.84 -4.15 5.53
CA ILE A 56 5.53 -4.23 6.83
C ILE A 56 6.67 -3.21 6.93
N THR A 57 7.41 -2.95 5.85
CA THR A 57 8.50 -1.96 5.83
C THR A 57 8.02 -0.51 6.01
N MET A 58 6.71 -0.27 5.91
CA MET A 58 6.08 1.06 5.98
C MET A 58 5.21 1.27 7.22
N LEU A 59 5.00 0.22 8.03
CA LEU A 59 4.16 0.25 9.23
C LEU A 59 4.97 0.71 10.44
#